data_AF-A0A3S3TCH3-F1
#
_entry.id   AF-A0A3S3TCH3-F1
#
_cell.length_a   1.000
_cell.length_b   1.000
_cell.length_c   1.000
_cell.angle_alpha   90.00
_cell.angle_beta   90.00
_cell.angle_gamma   90.00
#
_symmetry.space_group_name_H-M   'P 1'
#
loop_
_entity.id
_entity.type
_entity.pdbx_description
1 polymer ?
#
loop_
_entity_poly.entity_id
_entity_poly.type
_entity_poly.pdbx_seq_one_letter_code
_entity_poly.pdbx_strand_id
1 'polypeptide(L)' 'MKRAWGMRSCRQASALMVRLQAEPLGWLDRWALAWHLRLCDGCRRFNGQMQLMSAATQRWRQYSERDLDE' A
#
# COMPACT_ATOMS: atom_id res chain seq x y z
N MET A 1 9.03 -7.12 18.18
CA MET A 1 10.07 -6.13 17.81
C MET A 1 11.13 -6.85 16.97
N LYS A 2 11.14 -6.68 15.65
CA LYS A 2 12.22 -7.19 14.78
C LYS A 2 12.74 -6.01 13.96
N ARG A 3 13.64 -5.25 14.59
CA ARG A 3 14.32 -4.11 13.98
C ARG A 3 15.54 -4.64 13.22
N ALA A 4 15.74 -4.04 12.04
CA ALA A 4 16.96 -4.07 11.24
C ALA A 4 17.36 -5.41 10.61
N TRP A 5 17.09 -5.54 9.31
CA TRP A 5 18.17 -5.92 8.41
C TRP A 5 17.99 -5.29 7.01
N GLY A 6 18.88 -4.35 6.70
CA GLY A 6 19.50 -4.30 5.37
C GLY A 6 18.95 -3.34 4.31
N MET A 7 17.63 -3.22 4.06
CA MET A 7 17.23 -2.48 2.83
C MET A 7 15.89 -1.72 2.82
N ARG A 8 15.13 -1.71 3.90
CA ARG A 8 14.04 -0.75 4.19
C ARG A 8 13.45 -1.11 5.55
N SER A 9 13.42 -0.18 6.49
CA SER A 9 12.79 -0.42 7.79
C SER A 9 11.28 -0.63 7.62
N CYS A 10 10.61 -1.38 8.52
CA CYS A 10 9.15 -1.55 8.46
C CYS A 10 8.41 -0.21 8.38
N ARG A 11 8.97 0.84 9.00
CA ARG A 11 8.45 2.22 8.93
C ARG A 11 8.55 2.81 7.52
N GLN A 12 9.65 2.56 6.83
CA GLN A 12 9.83 3.03 5.45
C GLN A 12 8.93 2.24 4.49
N ALA A 13 8.76 0.93 4.71
CA ALA A 13 7.82 0.11 3.96
C ALA A 13 6.38 0.61 4.12
N SER A 14 5.94 0.92 5.35
CA SER A 14 4.61 1.52 5.58
C SER A 14 4.46 2.88 4.94
N ALA A 15 5.51 3.73 4.96
CA ALA A 15 5.48 5.03 4.30
C ALA A 15 5.34 4.90 2.77
N LEU A 16 6.02 3.92 2.16
CA LEU A 16 5.87 3.60 0.74
C LEU A 16 4.47 3.07 0.41
N MET A 17 3.88 2.24 1.27
CA MET A 17 2.50 1.76 1.10
C MET A 17 1.47 2.88 1.16
N VAL A 18 1.65 3.86 2.05
CA VAL A 18 0.78 5.04 2.10
C VAL A 18 0.97 5.89 0.85
N ARG A 19 2.23 6.12 0.43
CA ARG A 19 2.54 6.90 -0.77
C ARG A 19 1.95 6.28 -2.04
N LEU A 20 1.95 4.94 -2.15
CA LEU A 20 1.32 4.20 -3.25
C LEU A 20 -0.16 4.53 -3.46
N GLN A 21 -0.86 4.95 -2.41
CA GLN A 21 -2.29 5.27 -2.48
C GLN A 21 -2.53 6.67 -3.05
N ALA A 22 -1.55 7.55 -2.94
CA ALA A 22 -1.63 8.93 -3.42
C ALA A 22 -0.97 9.11 -4.79
N GLU A 23 0.15 8.41 -5.03
CA GLU A 23 1.01 8.62 -6.20
C GLU A 23 1.67 7.29 -6.62
N PRO A 24 1.89 7.04 -7.92
CA PRO A 24 2.66 5.89 -8.37
C PRO A 24 4.10 5.91 -7.81
N LEU A 25 4.57 4.76 -7.33
CA LEU A 25 5.96 4.61 -6.88
C LEU A 25 6.92 4.37 -8.04
N GLY A 26 8.15 4.85 -7.87
CA GLY A 26 9.26 4.47 -8.73
C GLY A 26 9.50 2.95 -8.71
N TRP A 27 9.96 2.42 -9.84
CA TRP A 27 10.17 0.99 -10.04
C TRP A 27 11.09 0.37 -8.97
N LEU A 28 12.17 1.06 -8.57
CA LEU A 28 13.08 0.62 -7.50
C LEU A 28 12.38 0.48 -6.14
N ASP A 29 11.53 1.43 -5.78
CA ASP A 29 10.79 1.40 -4.52
C ASP A 29 9.79 0.25 -4.49
N ARG A 30 9.15 0.00 -5.64
CA ARG A 30 8.21 -1.11 -5.81
C ARG A 30 8.89 -2.48 -5.62
N TRP A 31 10.08 -2.67 -6.21
CA TRP A 31 10.85 -3.89 -6.03
C TRP A 31 11.30 -4.10 -4.59
N ALA A 32 11.81 -3.04 -3.94
CA ALA A 32 12.24 -3.14 -2.55
C ALA A 32 11.08 -3.42 -1.60
N LEU A 33 9.91 -2.81 -1.84
CA LEU A 33 8.69 -3.09 -1.08
C LEU A 33 8.24 -4.54 -1.28
N ALA A 34 8.22 -5.04 -2.51
CA ALA A 34 7.84 -6.42 -2.81
C ALA A 34 8.77 -7.43 -2.12
N TRP A 35 10.08 -7.16 -2.06
CA TRP A 35 11.02 -7.97 -1.29
C TRP A 35 10.72 -7.94 0.21
N HIS A 36 10.52 -6.76 0.78
CA HIS A 36 10.22 -6.61 2.20
C HIS A 36 8.92 -7.34 2.60
N LEU A 37 7.88 -7.27 1.75
CA LEU A 37 6.59 -7.93 1.98
C LEU A 37 6.67 -9.46 1.97
N ARG A 38 7.66 -10.06 1.29
CA ARG A 38 7.92 -11.50 1.34
C ARG A 38 8.58 -11.93 2.67
N LEU A 39 9.36 -11.04 3.27
CA LEU A 39 10.13 -11.30 4.49
C LEU A 39 9.36 -10.93 5.78
N CYS A 40 8.46 -9.95 5.72
CA CYS A 40 7.77 -9.39 6.88
C CYS A 40 6.25 -9.60 6.79
N ASP A 41 5.72 -10.54 7.58
CA ASP A 41 4.29 -10.84 7.64
C ASP A 41 3.45 -9.66 8.15
N GLY A 42 3.95 -8.90 9.13
CA GLY A 42 3.24 -7.73 9.66
C GLY A 42 3.02 -6.65 8.60
N CYS A 43 4.05 -6.37 7.80
CA CYS A 43 3.94 -5.43 6.69
C CYS A 43 3.03 -5.98 5.57
N ARG A 44 3.01 -7.29 5.34
CA ARG A 44 2.10 -7.94 4.38
C ARG A 44 0.63 -7.78 4.78
N ARG A 45 0.31 -7.99 6.06
CA ARG A 45 -1.04 -7.76 6.59
C ARG A 45 -1.47 -6.31 6.45
N PHE A 46 -0.60 -5.36 6.82
CA PHE A 46 -0.87 -3.94 6.68
C PHE A 46 -1.08 -3.52 5.21
N ASN A 47 -0.28 -4.05 4.29
CA ASN A 47 -0.48 -3.81 2.85
C ASN A 47 -1.85 -4.30 2.36
N GLY A 48 -2.29 -5.48 2.82
CA GLY A 48 -3.64 -5.99 2.51
C GLY A 48 -4.75 -5.07 3.03
N GLN A 49 -4.60 -4.51 4.24
CA GLN A 49 -5.54 -3.53 4.79
C GLN A 49 -5.61 -2.26 3.93
N MET A 50 -4.47 -1.75 3.49
CA MET A 50 -4.42 -0.57 2.62
C MET A 50 -5.06 -0.82 1.24
N GLN A 51 -4.84 -1.99 0.65
CA GLN A 51 -5.48 -2.35 -0.61
C GLN A 51 -7.00 -2.43 -0.49
N LEU A 52 -7.50 -3.01 0.62
CA LEU A 52 -8.94 -3.06 0.90
C LEU A 52 -9.53 -1.65 1.00
N MET A 53 -8.89 -0.75 1.73
CA MET A 53 -9.32 0.64 1.85
C MET A 53 -9.31 1.38 0.51
N SER A 54 -8.28 1.15 -0.32
CA SER A 54 -8.20 1.72 -1.68
C SER A 54 -9.36 1.27 -2.55
N ALA A 55 -9.59 -0.04 -2.59
CA ALA A 55 -10.63 -0.65 -3.42
C ALA A 55 -12.03 -0.22 -2.97
N ALA A 56 -12.29 -0.16 -1.67
CA ALA A 56 -13.56 0.32 -1.13
C ALA A 56 -13.80 1.79 -1.51
N THR A 57 -12.79 2.65 -1.38
CA THR A 57 -12.89 4.07 -1.71
C THR A 57 -13.12 4.29 -3.21
N GLN A 58 -12.42 3.52 -4.06
CA GLN A 58 -12.60 3.58 -5.51
C GLN A 58 -14.00 3.10 -5.92
N ARG A 59 -14.48 2.02 -5.31
CA ARG A 59 -15.82 1.49 -5.58
C ARG A 59 -16.91 2.47 -5.17
N TRP A 60 -16.73 3.16 -4.05
CA TRP A 60 -17.65 4.19 -3.58
C TRP A 60 -17.68 5.40 -4.51
N ARG A 61 -16.52 5.88 -5.00
CA ARG A 61 -16.47 6.95 -6.01
C ARG A 61 -17.24 6.60 -7.28
N GLN A 62 -17.08 5.38 -7.78
CA GLN A 62 -17.82 4.89 -8.94
C GLN A 62 -19.33 4.81 -8.71
N TYR A 63 -19.78 4.57 -7.48
CA TYR A 63 -21.20 4.64 -7.14
C TYR A 63 -21.68 6.09 -7.14
N SER A 64 -20.96 6.99 -6.47
CA SER A 64 -21.38 8.40 -6.39
C SER A 64 -21.40 9.11 -7.74
N GLU A 65 -20.51 8.76 -8.66
CA GLU A 65 -20.53 9.33 -10.03
C GLU A 65 -21.78 8.84 -10.79
N ARG A 66 -22.11 7.55 -10.68
CA ARG A 66 -23.30 6.97 -11.33
C ARG A 66 -24.60 7.58 -10.81
N ASP A 67 -24.72 7.83 -9.50
CA ASP A 67 -25.91 8.44 -8.90
C ASP A 67 -26.07 9.93 -9.27
N LEU A 68 -25.02 10.60 -9.78
CA LEU A 68 -25.08 12.00 -10.24
C LEU A 68 -25.41 12.13 -11.73
N ASP A 69 -25.31 11.03 -12.50
CA ASP A 69 -25.63 10.98 -13.93
C ASP A 69 -27.10 10.60 -14.22
N GLU A 70 -27.90 10.29 -13.18
CA GLU A 70 -29.38 10.09 -13.23
C GLU A 70 -30.14 11.35 -12.77
#